data_AF-A0A7Y4R4Q2-F1
#
_entry.id   AF-A0A7Y4R4Q2-F1
#
_cell.length_a   1.000
_cell.length_b   1.000
_cell.length_c   1.000
_cell.angle_alpha   90.00
_cell.angle_beta   90.00
_cell.angle_gamma   90.00
#
_symmetry.space_group_name_H-M   'P 1'
#
loop_
_entity.id
_entity.type
_entity.pdbx_description
1 polymer ?
#
loop_
_entity_poly.entity_id
_entity_poly.type
_entity_poly.pdbx_seq_one_letter_code
_entity_poly.pdbx_strand_id
1 'polypeptide(L)' 'LEGMMNPDIFIRVHRSCIVNVNYLKEIERHFNGGMVVKMLSGKSFPVSRTYAKQIRKKVV' A
#
# COMPACT_ATOMS: atom_id res chain seq x y z
N LEU A 1 2.37 -13.03 -11.12
CA LEU A 1 3.12 -12.58 -9.91
C LEU A 1 2.27 -12.71 -8.64
N GLU A 2 1.05 -12.17 -8.60
CA GLU A 2 0.23 -12.19 -7.37
C GLU A 2 -0.16 -13.58 -6.87
N GLY A 3 -0.28 -14.57 -7.75
CA GLY A 3 -0.59 -15.96 -7.34
C GLY A 3 0.54 -16.70 -6.60
N MET A 4 1.74 -16.12 -6.52
CA MET A 4 2.91 -16.73 -5.85
C MET A 4 3.36 -15.95 -4.61
N MET A 5 2.75 -14.78 -4.35
CA MET A 5 3.10 -13.94 -3.20
C MET A 5 2.06 -14.12 -2.11
N ASN A 6 2.52 -14.23 -0.86
CA ASN A 6 1.63 -14.32 0.28
C ASN A 6 0.79 -13.02 0.38
N PRO A 7 -0.54 -13.08 0.21
CA PRO A 7 -1.41 -11.90 0.24
C PRO A 7 -1.51 -11.26 1.64
N ASP A 8 -0.99 -11.93 2.67
CA ASP A 8 -0.84 -11.34 3.99
C ASP A 8 0.36 -10.42 4.12
N ILE A 9 1.41 -10.67 3.34
CA ILE A 9 2.65 -9.90 3.38
C ILE A 9 2.70 -8.88 2.25
N PHE A 10 2.19 -9.23 1.07
CA PHE A 10 2.24 -8.40 -0.12
C PHE A 10 0.86 -7.89 -0.48
N ILE A 11 0.70 -6.57 -0.47
CA ILE A 11 -0.55 -5.91 -0.81
C ILE A 11 -0.35 -5.05 -2.05
N ARG A 12 -1.29 -5.16 -2.99
CA ARG A 12 -1.38 -4.27 -4.13
C ARG A 12 -1.94 -2.92 -3.69
N VAL A 13 -1.17 -1.86 -3.91
CA VAL A 13 -1.58 -0.48 -3.58
C VAL A 13 -1.90 0.34 -4.83
N HIS A 14 -1.34 -0.06 -5.97
CA HIS A 14 -1.58 0.57 -7.26
C HIS A 14 -1.68 -0.50 -8.35
N ARG A 15 -2.28 -0.18 -9.50
CA ARG A 15 -2.36 -1.10 -10.64
C ARG A 15 -0.98 -1.64 -11.11
N SER A 16 0.09 -0.91 -10.79
CA SER A 16 1.47 -1.28 -11.11
C SER A 16 2.37 -1.43 -9.87
N CYS A 17 1.83 -1.43 -8.65
CA CYS A 17 2.65 -1.46 -7.44
C CYS A 17 2.07 -2.40 -6.38
N ILE A 18 2.93 -3.28 -5.89
CA ILE A 18 2.71 -4.19 -4.77
C ILE A 18 3.78 -3.87 -3.73
N VAL A 19 3.37 -3.68 -2.48
CA VAL A 19 4.28 -3.36 -1.37
C VAL A 19 4.23 -4.45 -0.32
N ASN A 20 5.34 -4.61 0.40
CA ASN A 20 5.42 -5.51 1.54
C ASN A 20 4.99 -4.77 2.82
N VAL A 21 3.92 -5.20 3.47
CA VAL A 21 3.37 -4.52 4.65
C VAL A 21 4.30 -4.58 5.87
N ASN A 22 5.17 -5.58 5.95
CA ASN A 22 6.16 -5.68 7.04
C ASN A 22 7.17 -4.52 7.01
N TYR A 23 7.30 -3.85 5.87
CA TYR A 23 8.16 -2.69 5.70
C TYR A 23 7.36 -1.40 5.52
N LEU A 24 6.06 -1.41 5.83
CA LEU A 24 5.25 -0.21 5.83
C LEU A 24 5.57 0.61 7.09
N LYS A 25 5.92 1.88 6.88
CA LYS A 25 6.16 2.82 7.97
C LYS A 25 4.87 3.49 8.41
N GLU A 26 4.13 4.05 7.46
CA GLU A 26 2.91 4.82 7.71
C GLU A 26 2.08 4.96 6.42
N ILE A 27 0.81 5.29 6.59
CA ILE A 27 -0.10 5.62 5.50
C ILE A 27 -0.54 7.07 5.69
N GLU A 28 -0.23 7.91 4.71
CA GLU A 28 -0.54 9.34 4.73
C GLU A 28 -1.67 9.64 3.74
N ARG A 29 -2.60 10.52 4.12
CA ARG A 29 -3.57 11.10 3.18
C ARG A 29 -2.90 12.27 2.48
N HIS A 30 -2.92 12.23 1.16
CA HIS A 30 -2.40 13.31 0.34
C HIS A 30 -3.45 14.43 0.21
N PHE A 31 -3.01 15.68 0.07
CA PHE A 31 -3.88 16.87 0.08
C PHE A 31 -4.97 16.88 -1.01
N ASN A 32 -4.78 16.11 -2.08
CA ASN A 32 -5.75 15.95 -3.16
C ASN A 32 -6.78 14.83 -2.92
N GLY A 33 -6.91 14.35 -1.68
CA GLY A 33 -7.79 13.21 -1.33
C GLY A 33 -7.23 11.85 -1.76
N GLY A 34 -6.01 11.82 -2.30
CA GLY A 34 -5.25 10.60 -2.52
C GLY A 34 -4.71 10.01 -1.22
N MET A 35 -4.14 8.81 -1.30
CA MET A 35 -3.47 8.18 -0.17
C MET A 35 -2.11 7.68 -0.63
N VAL A 36 -1.12 7.71 0.26
CA VAL A 36 0.26 7.35 -0.03
C VAL A 36 0.75 6.41 1.07
N VAL A 37 1.41 5.33 0.68
CA VAL A 37 2.13 4.46 1.62
C VAL A 37 3.58 4.90 1.69
N LYS A 38 4.10 5.05 2.89
CA LYS A 38 5.51 5.35 3.15
C LYS A 38 6.17 4.09 3.68
N MET A 39 7.24 3.67 3.04
CA MET A 39 8.00 2.50 3.43
C MET A 39 9.08 2.86 4.45
N LEU A 40 9.55 1.89 5.22
CA LEU A 40 10.69 2.04 6.14
C LEU A 40 11.96 2.49 5.41
N SER A 41 12.09 2.17 4.12
CA SER A 41 13.19 2.64 3.28
C SER A 41 13.14 4.14 2.94
N GLY A 42 12.11 4.88 3.37
CA GLY A 42 11.86 6.28 3.01
C GLY A 42 11.20 6.47 1.63
N LYS A 43 10.93 5.39 0.88
CA LYS A 43 10.22 5.47 -0.41
C LYS A 43 8.72 5.58 -0.17
N SER A 44 8.05 6.33 -1.03
CA SER A 44 6.60 6.51 -0.97
C SER A 44 5.93 6.05 -2.25
N PHE A 45 4.78 5.39 -2.15
CA PHE A 45 4.00 4.92 -3.29
C PHE A 45 2.56 5.40 -3.21
N PRO A 46 1.99 5.94 -4.32
CA PRO A 46 0.59 6.34 -4.34
C PRO A 46 -0.31 5.11 -4.27
N VAL A 47 -1.37 5.22 -3.47
CA VAL A 47 -2.43 4.23 -3.38
C VAL A 47 -3.57 4.66 -4.29
N SER A 48 -3.96 3.79 -5.21
CA SER A 48 -5.14 4.02 -6.04
C SER A 48 -6.42 3.90 -5.22
N ARG A 49 -7.45 4.68 -5.58
CA ARG A 49 -8.74 4.73 -4.88
C ARG A 49 -9.38 3.34 -4.75
N THR A 50 -9.23 2.50 -5.77
CA THR A 50 -9.74 1.12 -5.77
C THR A 50 -9.10 0.26 -4.66
N TYR A 51 -7.81 0.48 -4.37
CA TYR A 51 -7.04 -0.30 -3.40
C TYR A 51 -6.97 0.34 -2.00
N ALA A 52 -7.33 1.63 -1.88
CA ALA A 52 -7.35 2.35 -0.61
C ALA A 52 -8.21 1.68 0.46
N LYS A 53 -9.36 1.09 0.07
CA LYS A 53 -10.22 0.33 0.99
C LYS A 53 -9.56 -0.96 1.48
N GLN A 54 -8.79 -1.63 0.62
CA GLN A 54 -8.14 -2.90 0.95
C GLN A 54 -6.98 -2.68 1.92
N ILE A 55 -6.12 -1.70 1.66
CA ILE A 55 -4.99 -1.44 2.56
C ILE A 55 -5.45 -0.91 3.93
N ARG A 56 -6.52 -0.10 3.97
CA ARG A 56 -7.07 0.38 5.24
C ARG A 56 -7.65 -0.74 6.11
N LYS A 57 -8.11 -1.85 5.53
CA LYS A 57 -8.58 -3.03 6.27
C LYS A 57 -7.44 -3.91 6.80
N LYS A 58 -6.23 -3.77 6.25
CA LYS A 58 -5.07 -4.60 6.59
C LYS A 58 -4.15 -3.95 7.62
N VAL A 59 -4.30 -2.63 7.80
CA VAL A 59 -3.47 -1.81 8.69
C VAL A 59 -4.28 -1.31 9.91
N VAL A 60 -5.56 -1.67 9.99
CA VAL A 60 -6.45 -1.43 11.14
C VAL A 60 -6.86 -2.77 11.74
#